data_AF-A0A6G2HB88-F1
#
_entry.id   AF-A0A6G2HB88-F1
#
_cell.length_a   1.000
_cell.length_b   1.000
_cell.length_c   1.000
_cell.angle_alpha   90.00
_cell.angle_beta   90.00
_cell.angle_gamma   90.00
#
_symmetry.space_group_name_H-M   'P 1'
#
loop_
_entity.id
_entity.type
_entity.pdbx_description
1 polymer ?
#
loop_
_entity_poly.entity_id
_entity_poly.type
_entity_poly.pdbx_seq_one_letter_code
_entity_poly.pdbx_strand_id
1 'polypeptide(L)'
;MTDTSRDDDPVAPSAGDGGDGDDAVDPSGTTPPDTDGGDAADPLDTDQSTGDASGDSPAVAIAAALGLGVLGPLIALVGGIGVFALDVVFELSLVAQLVLTLFVGQYVAFAGLAVAYLAWRGLDRSGIVEYLGVRRPSLLELGIVVVGWVAILISVIGISVIIQLIGVETAANQSAEVALQNPAIVPLFILASFLVIGPCEELLYRGVVQGRLRESLPAAPSIVIASAIFALIHVMALTGGITGRLTTVAILFFPSLIFGVVYEYTGNIVVPSLLHGLHNAVIFTLLYVSVVYFDELEEMAEAGATLLPV
;
A
#
# COMPACT_ATOMS: atom_id res chain seq x y z
N MET A 1 -42.01 -56.53 19.48
CA MET A 1 -42.43 -55.27 20.12
C MET A 1 -42.38 -54.21 19.04
N THR A 2 -43.39 -54.27 18.16
CA THR A 2 -44.58 -53.38 18.12
C THR A 2 -44.19 -52.01 17.60
N ASP A 3 -44.35 -51.76 16.29
CA ASP A 3 -45.59 -51.25 15.63
C ASP A 3 -45.78 -49.76 15.94
N THR A 4 -46.08 -48.84 15.01
CA THR A 4 -46.62 -48.89 13.64
C THR A 4 -46.59 -47.43 13.11
N SER A 5 -46.14 -47.18 11.88
CA SER A 5 -46.96 -46.81 10.68
C SER A 5 -47.44 -45.34 10.67
N ARG A 6 -46.95 -44.51 9.74
CA ARG A 6 -47.43 -44.28 8.34
C ARG A 6 -48.69 -43.41 8.26
N ASP A 7 -48.63 -42.45 7.34
CA ASP A 7 -49.58 -42.13 6.24
C ASP A 7 -49.10 -40.75 5.69
N ASP A 8 -48.47 -40.62 4.50
CA ASP A 8 -48.99 -40.79 3.12
C ASP A 8 -50.42 -40.20 3.02
N ASP A 9 -50.78 -39.25 2.14
CA ASP A 9 -50.47 -39.09 0.73
C ASP A 9 -51.16 -37.77 0.17
N PRO A 10 -51.31 -37.49 -1.15
CA PRO A 10 -51.12 -36.16 -1.78
C PRO A 10 -52.42 -35.59 -2.39
N VAL A 11 -52.34 -34.60 -3.31
CA VAL A 11 -53.15 -34.43 -4.55
C VAL A 11 -52.92 -33.01 -5.17
N ALA A 12 -52.59 -33.00 -6.47
CA ALA A 12 -52.64 -31.84 -7.40
C ALA A 12 -53.90 -31.95 -8.29
N PRO A 13 -54.04 -31.31 -9.48
CA PRO A 13 -54.03 -29.89 -9.89
C PRO A 13 -55.38 -29.48 -10.59
N SER A 14 -55.54 -28.22 -11.00
CA SER A 14 -56.39 -27.82 -12.15
C SER A 14 -55.76 -26.58 -12.82
N ALA A 15 -55.36 -26.54 -14.10
CA ALA A 15 -56.17 -26.53 -15.34
C ALA A 15 -57.39 -25.61 -15.19
N GLY A 16 -57.67 -24.57 -15.99
CA GLY A 16 -57.23 -24.12 -17.30
C GLY A 16 -58.43 -23.36 -17.90
N ASP A 17 -58.20 -22.25 -18.63
CA ASP A 17 -59.01 -21.62 -19.71
C ASP A 17 -58.50 -20.17 -19.87
N GLY A 18 -58.24 -19.55 -21.02
CA GLY A 18 -58.63 -19.84 -22.39
C GLY A 18 -59.52 -18.71 -22.95
N GLY A 19 -59.07 -18.07 -24.04
CA GLY A 19 -59.86 -17.22 -24.96
C GLY A 19 -59.79 -15.70 -24.71
N ASP A 20 -59.14 -14.87 -25.54
CA ASP A 20 -59.39 -14.44 -26.96
C ASP A 20 -60.59 -13.51 -27.20
N GLY A 21 -60.35 -12.48 -28.02
CA GLY A 21 -61.35 -11.65 -28.73
C GLY A 21 -61.19 -10.15 -28.46
N ASP A 22 -60.36 -9.40 -29.21
CA ASP A 22 -60.58 -8.76 -30.53
C ASP A 22 -61.56 -7.57 -30.59
N ASP A 23 -61.06 -6.52 -31.29
CA ASP A 23 -61.74 -5.62 -32.24
C ASP A 23 -62.00 -4.11 -31.97
N ALA A 24 -61.65 -3.35 -33.05
CA ALA A 24 -62.06 -2.02 -33.54
C ALA A 24 -61.41 -0.76 -32.92
N VAL A 25 -60.60 0.09 -33.58
CA VAL A 25 -60.62 0.86 -34.86
C VAL A 25 -61.46 2.18 -34.83
N ASP A 26 -60.74 3.31 -34.60
CA ASP A 26 -60.71 4.65 -35.28
C ASP A 26 -61.97 5.58 -35.34
N PRO A 27 -61.93 6.87 -35.81
CA PRO A 27 -61.01 8.04 -35.73
C PRO A 27 -61.67 9.37 -35.24
N SER A 28 -60.87 10.39 -34.88
CA SER A 28 -61.03 11.86 -35.14
C SER A 28 -60.18 12.64 -34.12
N GLY A 29 -59.25 13.55 -34.42
CA GLY A 29 -59.16 14.56 -35.48
C GLY A 29 -59.23 15.95 -34.82
N THR A 30 -58.12 16.70 -34.77
CA THR A 30 -58.00 18.18 -34.95
C THR A 30 -56.62 18.71 -34.52
N THR A 31 -55.83 19.17 -35.49
CA THR A 31 -54.76 20.20 -35.38
C THR A 31 -55.37 21.62 -35.34
N PRO A 32 -54.64 22.66 -34.86
CA PRO A 32 -54.07 23.67 -35.79
C PRO A 32 -52.76 24.34 -35.23
N PRO A 33 -52.23 25.46 -35.78
CA PRO A 33 -51.09 25.49 -36.70
C PRO A 33 -49.83 26.25 -36.19
N ASP A 34 -48.73 26.11 -36.93
CA ASP A 34 -47.50 26.91 -36.83
C ASP A 34 -47.70 28.39 -37.16
N THR A 35 -47.02 29.30 -36.45
CA THR A 35 -46.32 30.48 -37.02
C THR A 35 -45.35 31.12 -36.02
N ASP A 36 -44.07 31.10 -36.37
CA ASP A 36 -43.13 32.23 -36.53
C ASP A 36 -42.66 33.09 -35.33
N GLY A 37 -41.36 33.44 -35.37
CA GLY A 37 -40.80 34.60 -34.66
C GLY A 37 -39.80 34.27 -33.54
N GLY A 38 -38.51 34.28 -33.87
CA GLY A 38 -37.45 34.31 -32.86
C GLY A 38 -37.32 35.66 -32.18
N ASP A 39 -36.91 35.67 -30.91
CA ASP A 39 -35.94 36.64 -30.39
C ASP A 39 -35.30 36.15 -29.10
N ALA A 40 -34.08 36.62 -28.87
CA ALA A 40 -33.11 36.19 -27.87
C ALA A 40 -33.54 36.37 -26.40
N ALA A 41 -33.17 35.41 -25.55
CA ALA A 41 -32.45 35.63 -24.29
C ALA A 41 -32.21 34.27 -23.61
N ASP A 42 -30.99 33.74 -23.74
CA ASP A 42 -30.47 32.63 -22.94
C ASP A 42 -29.92 33.23 -21.63
N PRO A 43 -30.57 33.05 -20.47
CA PRO A 43 -30.00 33.49 -19.22
C PRO A 43 -29.03 32.41 -18.75
N LEU A 44 -27.74 32.69 -18.92
CA LEU A 44 -26.62 32.17 -18.12
C LEU A 44 -27.05 31.20 -17.01
N ASP A 45 -27.09 29.91 -17.33
CA ASP A 45 -27.03 28.84 -16.34
C ASP A 45 -25.62 28.84 -15.74
N THR A 46 -25.36 29.84 -14.89
CA THR A 46 -24.32 29.71 -13.88
C THR A 46 -24.83 28.69 -12.87
N ASP A 47 -24.57 27.43 -13.16
CA ASP A 47 -24.70 26.35 -12.19
C ASP A 47 -23.64 26.57 -11.09
N GLN A 48 -23.97 27.47 -10.18
CA GLN A 48 -23.38 27.54 -8.87
C GLN A 48 -23.81 26.28 -8.12
N SER A 49 -23.08 25.19 -8.32
CA SER A 49 -23.10 24.06 -7.40
C SER A 49 -22.36 24.44 -6.12
N THR A 50 -23.01 25.26 -5.29
CA THR A 50 -22.73 25.31 -3.86
C THR A 50 -23.51 24.19 -3.19
N GLY A 51 -22.80 23.15 -2.77
CA GLY A 51 -23.44 21.98 -2.15
C GLY A 51 -22.45 20.97 -1.56
N ASP A 52 -21.79 21.39 -0.47
CA ASP A 52 -21.37 20.55 0.66
C ASP A 52 -20.44 19.35 0.40
N ALA A 53 -19.17 19.63 0.13
CA ALA A 53 -18.11 18.72 0.54
C ALA A 53 -17.46 19.31 1.79
N SER A 54 -17.82 18.77 2.96
CA SER A 54 -17.10 18.95 4.22
C SER A 54 -15.70 18.28 4.16
N GLY A 55 -14.96 18.54 3.08
CA GLY A 55 -13.59 18.10 2.89
C GLY A 55 -12.66 19.10 3.57
N ASP A 56 -11.75 18.60 4.40
CA ASP A 56 -10.66 19.41 4.94
C ASP A 56 -9.97 20.20 3.83
N SER A 57 -9.58 21.45 4.09
CA SER A 57 -8.84 22.23 3.09
C SER A 57 -7.55 21.51 2.69
N PRO A 58 -7.06 21.66 1.45
CA PRO A 58 -5.82 21.02 1.01
C PRO A 58 -4.63 21.28 1.96
N ALA A 59 -4.58 22.45 2.60
CA ALA A 59 -3.56 22.78 3.59
C ALA A 59 -3.66 21.91 4.85
N VAL A 60 -4.88 21.64 5.33
CA VAL A 60 -5.12 20.75 6.49
C VAL A 60 -4.74 19.31 6.15
N ALA A 61 -5.11 18.83 4.97
CA ALA A 61 -4.72 17.49 4.51
C ALA A 61 -3.19 17.33 4.43
N ILE A 62 -2.50 18.31 3.84
CA ILE A 62 -1.02 18.32 3.77
C ILE A 62 -0.39 18.37 5.17
N ALA A 63 -0.89 19.24 6.05
CA ALA A 63 -0.38 19.35 7.41
C ALA A 63 -0.59 18.05 8.21
N ALA A 64 -1.75 17.41 8.07
CA ALA A 64 -2.03 16.12 8.69
C ALA A 64 -1.11 15.02 8.15
N ALA A 65 -0.94 14.94 6.82
CA ALA A 65 -0.06 13.99 6.16
C ALA A 65 1.40 14.12 6.61
N LEU A 66 1.93 15.36 6.66
CA LEU A 66 3.27 15.65 7.17
C LEU A 66 3.40 15.30 8.65
N GLY A 67 2.43 15.71 9.46
CA GLY A 67 2.42 15.44 10.90
C GLY A 67 2.44 13.95 11.21
N LEU A 68 1.55 13.17 10.58
CA LEU A 68 1.45 11.73 10.78
C LEU A 68 2.67 10.99 10.23
N GLY A 69 3.15 11.38 9.04
CA GLY A 69 4.32 10.78 8.41
C GLY A 69 5.60 10.93 9.23
N VAL A 70 5.75 12.03 9.97
CA VAL A 70 6.87 12.29 10.88
C VAL A 70 6.64 11.70 12.27
N LEU A 71 5.40 11.73 12.77
CA LEU A 71 5.09 11.26 14.12
C LEU A 71 5.36 9.76 14.29
N GLY A 72 5.08 8.93 13.28
CA GLY A 72 5.41 7.50 13.32
C GLY A 72 6.88 7.24 13.65
N PRO A 73 7.84 7.73 12.84
CA PRO A 73 9.27 7.57 13.10
C PRO A 73 9.72 8.14 14.46
N LEU A 74 9.09 9.21 14.95
CA LEU A 74 9.38 9.75 16.29
C LEU A 74 8.92 8.80 17.39
N ILE A 75 7.73 8.20 17.28
CA ILE A 75 7.26 7.18 18.21
C ILE A 75 8.19 5.96 18.16
N ALA A 76 8.60 5.52 16.96
CA ALA A 76 9.53 4.41 16.79
C ALA A 76 10.89 4.69 17.44
N LEU A 77 11.42 5.91 17.29
CA LEU A 77 12.67 6.34 17.92
C LEU A 77 12.58 6.33 19.45
N VAL A 78 11.55 6.95 20.02
CA VAL A 78 11.32 6.96 21.48
C VAL A 78 11.13 5.54 22.01
N GLY A 79 10.36 4.73 21.28
CA GLY A 79 10.16 3.32 21.58
C GLY A 79 11.45 2.53 21.56
N GLY A 80 12.31 2.74 20.56
CA GLY A 80 13.63 2.12 20.45
C GLY A 80 14.56 2.47 21.61
N ILE A 81 14.51 3.72 22.12
CA ILE A 81 15.24 4.10 23.35
C ILE A 81 14.72 3.30 24.55
N GLY A 82 13.41 3.08 24.64
CA GLY A 82 12.81 2.22 25.66
C GLY A 82 13.28 0.77 25.57
N VAL A 83 13.33 0.21 24.35
CA VAL A 83 13.87 -1.14 24.11
C VAL A 83 15.35 -1.23 24.51
N PHE A 84 16.15 -0.22 24.16
CA PHE A 84 17.54 -0.15 24.57
C PHE A 84 17.70 -0.08 26.10
N ALA A 85 16.87 0.70 26.80
CA ALA A 85 16.90 0.76 28.26
C ALA A 85 16.54 -0.60 28.90
N LEU A 86 15.60 -1.34 28.33
CA LEU A 86 15.29 -2.71 28.77
C LEU A 86 16.47 -3.66 28.53
N ASP A 87 17.12 -3.56 27.38
CA ASP A 87 18.30 -4.36 27.05
C ASP A 87 19.45 -4.16 28.06
N VAL A 88 19.74 -2.91 28.44
CA VAL A 88 20.76 -2.60 29.45
C VAL A 88 20.47 -3.23 30.82
N VAL A 89 19.19 -3.39 31.18
CA VAL A 89 18.78 -3.91 32.50
C VAL A 89 18.65 -5.43 32.51
N PHE A 90 18.13 -5.99 31.41
CA PHE A 90 17.74 -7.41 31.32
C PHE A 90 18.66 -8.25 30.42
N GLU A 91 19.66 -7.64 29.78
CA GLU A 91 20.62 -8.29 28.88
C GLU A 91 19.92 -9.14 27.83
N LEU A 92 19.13 -8.49 26.96
CA LEU A 92 18.27 -9.20 26.03
C LEU A 92 19.12 -9.91 24.96
N SER A 93 18.69 -11.11 24.56
CA SER A 93 19.26 -11.74 23.36
C SER A 93 18.99 -10.86 22.12
N LEU A 94 19.88 -10.93 21.12
CA LEU A 94 19.71 -10.20 19.85
C LEU A 94 18.31 -10.42 19.23
N VAL A 95 17.83 -11.67 19.20
CA VAL A 95 16.50 -11.98 18.65
C VAL A 95 15.39 -11.31 19.45
N ALA A 96 15.45 -11.33 20.79
CA ALA A 96 14.47 -10.67 21.64
C ALA A 96 14.46 -9.15 21.43
N GLN A 97 15.65 -8.53 21.34
CA GLN A 97 15.80 -7.10 21.07
C GLN A 97 15.22 -6.72 19.70
N LEU A 98 15.49 -7.52 18.66
CA LEU A 98 14.97 -7.30 17.30
C LEU A 98 13.45 -7.44 17.25
N VAL A 99 12.90 -8.50 17.84
CA VAL A 99 11.44 -8.71 17.90
C VAL A 99 10.76 -7.56 18.63
N LEU A 100 11.32 -7.10 19.75
CA LEU A 100 10.75 -5.99 20.50
C LEU A 100 10.85 -4.67 19.75
N THR A 101 11.99 -4.40 19.09
CA THR A 101 12.17 -3.23 18.23
C THR A 101 11.21 -3.23 17.05
N LEU A 102 11.04 -4.37 16.37
CA LEU A 102 10.06 -4.52 15.29
C LEU A 102 8.64 -4.30 15.81
N PHE A 103 8.28 -4.89 16.95
CA PHE A 103 6.95 -4.73 17.53
C PHE A 103 6.64 -3.25 17.83
N VAL A 104 7.55 -2.56 18.51
CA VAL A 104 7.35 -1.16 18.88
C VAL A 104 7.41 -0.24 17.66
N GLY A 105 8.41 -0.42 16.80
CA GLY A 105 8.62 0.44 15.64
C GLY A 105 7.58 0.26 14.54
N GLN A 106 6.99 -0.93 14.39
CA GLN A 106 6.08 -1.24 13.30
C GLN A 106 4.63 -1.31 13.79
N TYR A 107 4.33 -2.20 14.74
CA TYR A 107 2.95 -2.36 15.21
C TYR A 107 2.47 -1.18 16.05
N VAL A 108 3.30 -0.64 16.95
CA VAL A 108 2.88 0.51 17.79
C VAL A 108 3.00 1.81 17.00
N ALA A 109 4.19 2.10 16.48
CA ALA A 109 4.48 3.41 15.93
C ALA A 109 3.85 3.67 14.54
N PHE A 110 3.67 2.63 13.70
CA PHE A 110 3.08 2.81 12.38
C PHE A 110 1.64 2.30 12.30
N ALA A 111 1.41 0.99 12.43
CA ALA A 111 0.06 0.44 12.32
C ALA A 111 -0.86 0.96 13.43
N GLY A 112 -0.35 1.00 14.67
CA GLY A 112 -1.06 1.52 15.84
C GLY A 112 -1.40 3.00 15.69
N LEU A 113 -0.44 3.81 15.24
CA LEU A 113 -0.70 5.23 14.94
C LEU A 113 -1.75 5.40 13.83
N ALA A 114 -1.65 4.64 12.75
CA ALA A 114 -2.60 4.69 11.64
C ALA A 114 -4.02 4.37 12.11
N VAL A 115 -4.21 3.28 12.84
CA VAL A 115 -5.51 2.86 13.39
C VAL A 115 -6.01 3.85 14.43
N ALA A 116 -5.14 4.31 15.35
CA ALA A 116 -5.51 5.27 16.38
C ALA A 116 -5.95 6.61 15.78
N TYR A 117 -5.27 7.08 14.72
CA TYR A 117 -5.64 8.29 14.01
C TYR A 117 -7.03 8.17 13.35
N LEU A 118 -7.29 7.06 12.65
CA LEU A 118 -8.58 6.83 12.00
C LEU A 118 -9.71 6.65 13.03
N ALA A 119 -9.44 5.97 14.14
CA ALA A 119 -10.38 5.87 15.25
C ALA A 119 -10.67 7.24 15.90
N TRP A 120 -9.64 8.07 16.08
CA TRP A 120 -9.79 9.45 16.57
C TRP A 120 -10.62 10.32 15.62
N ARG A 121 -10.56 10.05 14.31
CA ARG A 121 -11.41 10.65 13.27
C ARG A 121 -12.86 10.16 13.30
N GLY A 122 -13.21 9.24 14.21
CA GLY A 122 -14.56 8.72 14.40
C GLY A 122 -14.91 7.51 13.54
N LEU A 123 -13.94 6.90 12.85
CA LEU A 123 -14.19 5.67 12.09
C LEU A 123 -14.25 4.49 13.06
N ASP A 124 -15.31 3.71 12.97
CA ASP A 124 -15.40 2.42 13.65
C ASP A 124 -14.57 1.35 12.93
N ARG A 125 -14.59 0.12 13.44
CA ARG A 125 -13.78 -0.97 12.87
C ARG A 125 -14.11 -1.23 11.40
N SER A 126 -15.40 -1.22 11.02
CA SER A 126 -15.84 -1.39 9.63
C SER A 126 -15.36 -0.24 8.76
N GLY A 127 -15.52 1.00 9.22
CA GLY A 127 -15.06 2.19 8.51
C GLY A 127 -13.55 2.20 8.29
N ILE A 128 -12.75 1.75 9.26
CA ILE A 128 -11.29 1.63 9.10
C ILE A 128 -10.94 0.59 8.03
N VAL A 129 -11.59 -0.58 8.06
CA VAL A 129 -11.37 -1.65 7.07
C VAL A 129 -11.73 -1.18 5.66
N GLU A 130 -12.84 -0.44 5.53
CA GLU A 130 -13.29 0.12 4.25
C GLU A 130 -12.36 1.24 3.76
N TYR A 131 -12.00 2.18 4.62
CA TYR A 131 -11.11 3.30 4.31
C TYR A 131 -9.75 2.84 3.79
N LEU A 132 -9.20 1.79 4.41
CA LEU A 132 -7.92 1.19 4.03
C LEU A 132 -8.08 0.17 2.88
N GLY A 133 -9.30 -0.20 2.51
CA GLY A 133 -9.55 -1.24 1.52
C GLY A 133 -9.02 -2.61 1.91
N VAL A 134 -9.07 -3.00 3.19
CA VAL A 134 -8.52 -4.29 3.64
C VAL A 134 -9.35 -5.44 3.09
N ARG A 135 -8.85 -6.10 2.03
CA ARG A 135 -9.50 -7.25 1.41
C ARG A 135 -8.50 -8.24 0.82
N ARG A 136 -8.94 -9.48 0.61
CA ARG A 136 -8.11 -10.50 -0.03
C ARG A 136 -7.79 -10.08 -1.47
N PRO A 137 -6.52 -10.10 -1.90
CA PRO A 137 -6.15 -9.84 -3.28
C PRO A 137 -6.76 -10.86 -4.23
N SER A 138 -7.26 -10.40 -5.37
CA SER A 138 -7.59 -11.24 -6.52
C SER A 138 -6.32 -11.76 -7.21
N LEU A 139 -6.45 -12.77 -8.08
CA LEU A 139 -5.33 -13.27 -8.88
C LEU A 139 -4.70 -12.19 -9.76
N LEU A 140 -5.51 -11.27 -10.28
CA LEU A 140 -5.02 -10.13 -11.05
C LEU A 140 -4.15 -9.23 -10.18
N GLU A 141 -4.59 -8.93 -8.96
CA GLU A 141 -3.83 -8.11 -8.01
C GLU A 141 -2.54 -8.79 -7.54
N LEU A 142 -2.53 -10.12 -7.41
CA LEU A 142 -1.29 -10.86 -7.19
C LEU A 142 -0.34 -10.74 -8.41
N GLY A 143 -0.88 -10.73 -9.63
CA GLY A 143 -0.12 -10.39 -10.83
C GLY A 143 0.47 -8.96 -10.77
N ILE A 144 -0.29 -7.99 -10.25
CA ILE A 144 0.18 -6.62 -10.03
C ILE A 144 1.33 -6.57 -9.01
N VAL A 145 1.32 -7.41 -7.96
CA VAL A 145 2.47 -7.53 -7.05
C VAL A 145 3.74 -7.91 -7.82
N VAL A 146 3.67 -8.90 -8.71
CA VAL A 146 4.84 -9.33 -9.50
C VAL A 146 5.28 -8.25 -10.49
N VAL A 147 4.34 -7.68 -11.25
CA VAL A 147 4.63 -6.63 -12.23
C VAL A 147 5.17 -5.36 -11.56
N GLY A 148 4.57 -4.96 -10.44
CA GLY A 148 5.03 -3.85 -9.62
C GLY A 148 6.44 -4.08 -9.08
N TRP A 149 6.76 -5.31 -8.68
CA TRP A 149 8.10 -5.65 -8.21
C TRP A 149 9.13 -5.58 -9.34
N VAL A 150 8.79 -6.05 -10.55
CA VAL A 150 9.65 -5.88 -11.74
C VAL A 150 9.84 -4.39 -12.06
N ALA A 151 8.80 -3.57 -11.96
CA ALA A 151 8.91 -2.11 -12.15
C ALA A 151 9.82 -1.46 -11.10
N ILE A 152 9.77 -1.92 -9.84
CA ILE A 152 10.68 -1.49 -8.77
C ILE A 152 12.12 -1.87 -9.14
N LEU A 153 12.37 -3.11 -9.55
CA LEU A 153 13.71 -3.55 -9.95
C LEU A 153 14.28 -2.69 -11.09
N ILE A 154 13.50 -2.47 -12.14
CA ILE A 154 13.91 -1.64 -13.28
C ILE A 154 14.24 -0.22 -12.81
N SER A 155 13.39 0.35 -11.95
CA SER A 155 13.58 1.70 -11.41
C SER A 155 14.85 1.81 -10.55
N VAL A 156 15.06 0.85 -9.64
CA VAL A 156 16.24 0.78 -8.77
C VAL A 156 17.51 0.60 -9.59
N ILE A 157 17.54 -0.32 -10.55
CA ILE A 157 18.69 -0.50 -11.44
C ILE A 157 18.99 0.78 -12.22
N GLY A 158 17.95 1.39 -12.81
CA GLY A 158 18.10 2.63 -13.59
C GLY A 158 18.69 3.78 -12.76
N ILE A 159 18.16 4.03 -11.57
CA ILE A 159 18.67 5.10 -10.70
C ILE A 159 20.05 4.77 -10.13
N SER A 160 20.33 3.50 -9.82
CA SER A 160 21.66 3.06 -9.37
C SER A 160 22.72 3.25 -10.44
N VAL A 161 22.41 3.00 -11.72
CA VAL A 161 23.34 3.30 -12.84
C VAL A 161 23.63 4.80 -12.92
N ILE A 162 22.61 5.65 -12.80
CA ILE A 162 22.79 7.11 -12.81
C ILE A 162 23.69 7.55 -11.65
N ILE A 163 23.44 7.03 -10.44
CA ILE A 163 24.23 7.33 -9.25
C ILE A 163 25.70 6.91 -9.41
N GLN A 164 25.95 5.72 -9.97
CA GLN A 164 27.30 5.24 -10.26
C GLN A 164 28.02 6.14 -11.27
N LEU A 165 27.33 6.62 -12.29
CA LEU A 165 27.90 7.55 -13.29
C LEU A 165 28.26 8.91 -12.70
N ILE A 166 27.49 9.39 -11.71
CA ILE A 166 27.78 10.64 -11.00
C ILE A 166 28.89 10.44 -9.95
N GLY A 167 29.10 9.20 -9.49
CA GLY A 167 30.13 8.86 -8.51
C GLY A 167 29.79 9.29 -7.09
N VAL A 168 28.49 9.35 -6.75
CA VAL A 168 28.03 9.64 -5.38
C VAL A 168 27.86 8.36 -4.56
N GLU A 169 28.24 8.44 -3.29
CA GLU A 169 28.11 7.32 -2.36
C GLU A 169 26.67 7.11 -1.90
N THR A 170 26.33 5.89 -1.52
CA THR A 170 25.05 5.52 -0.89
C THR A 170 25.24 5.17 0.58
N ALA A 171 24.21 5.40 1.39
CA ALA A 171 24.16 4.94 2.77
C ALA A 171 23.62 3.51 2.88
N ALA A 172 24.12 2.76 3.86
CA ALA A 172 23.59 1.46 4.25
C ALA A 172 22.36 1.61 5.16
N ASN A 173 21.51 0.59 5.18
CA ASN A 173 20.38 0.48 6.10
C ASN A 173 20.83 -0.25 7.37
N GLN A 174 20.45 0.26 8.54
CA GLN A 174 20.81 -0.33 9.84
C GLN A 174 20.40 -1.81 9.95
N SER A 175 19.21 -2.18 9.46
CA SER A 175 18.74 -3.57 9.49
C SER A 175 19.57 -4.49 8.59
N ALA A 176 20.02 -3.96 7.44
CA ALA A 176 20.91 -4.68 6.54
C ALA A 176 22.30 -4.88 7.17
N GLU A 177 22.84 -3.88 7.87
CA GLU A 177 24.11 -4.01 8.59
C GLU A 177 24.05 -5.09 9.69
N VAL A 178 22.98 -5.10 10.49
CA VAL A 178 22.80 -6.13 11.52
C VAL A 178 22.68 -7.52 10.89
N ALA A 179 21.97 -7.64 9.75
CA ALA A 179 21.84 -8.89 9.01
C ALA A 179 23.17 -9.37 8.41
N LEU A 180 24.00 -8.47 7.88
CA LEU A 180 25.34 -8.79 7.37
C LEU A 180 26.24 -9.35 8.48
N GLN A 181 26.16 -8.77 9.68
CA GLN A 181 26.92 -9.21 10.83
C GLN A 181 26.38 -10.51 11.44
N ASN A 182 25.09 -10.81 11.22
CA ASN A 182 24.41 -11.96 11.82
C ASN A 182 23.51 -12.69 10.79
N PRO A 183 24.05 -13.37 9.78
CA PRO A 183 23.25 -13.93 8.68
C PRO A 183 22.13 -14.89 9.13
N ALA A 184 22.28 -15.52 10.29
CA ALA A 184 21.27 -16.41 10.89
C ALA A 184 19.91 -15.72 11.18
N ILE A 185 19.86 -14.39 11.29
CA ILE A 185 18.60 -13.64 11.51
C ILE A 185 17.88 -13.29 10.21
N VAL A 186 18.49 -13.50 9.04
CA VAL A 186 17.87 -13.13 7.76
C VAL A 186 16.50 -13.78 7.54
N PRO A 187 16.28 -15.08 7.84
CA PRO A 187 14.95 -15.67 7.75
C PRO A 187 13.89 -14.93 8.58
N LEU A 188 14.27 -14.40 9.75
CA LEU A 188 13.38 -13.58 10.58
C LEU A 188 13.04 -12.26 9.88
N PHE A 189 13.99 -11.59 9.23
CA PHE A 189 13.70 -10.36 8.47
C PHE A 189 12.88 -10.61 7.21
N ILE A 190 13.07 -11.74 6.52
CA ILE A 190 12.22 -12.14 5.39
C ILE A 190 10.77 -12.30 5.86
N LEU A 191 10.55 -13.04 6.94
CA LEU A 191 9.22 -13.23 7.50
C LEU A 191 8.61 -11.91 8.01
N ALA A 192 9.40 -11.11 8.72
CA ALA A 192 8.99 -9.80 9.21
C ALA A 192 8.65 -8.83 8.08
N SER A 193 9.32 -8.93 6.91
CA SER A 193 9.02 -8.09 5.76
C SER A 193 7.56 -8.23 5.30
N PHE A 194 7.02 -9.45 5.30
CA PHE A 194 5.63 -9.71 4.90
C PHE A 194 4.61 -9.50 6.01
N LEU A 195 4.95 -9.81 7.26
CA LEU A 195 3.98 -9.83 8.36
C LEU A 195 3.95 -8.55 9.19
N VAL A 196 5.05 -7.78 9.15
CA VAL A 196 5.28 -6.66 10.05
C VAL A 196 5.59 -5.40 9.25
N ILE A 197 6.75 -5.36 8.57
CA ILE A 197 7.30 -4.15 7.97
C ILE A 197 6.40 -3.64 6.83
N GLY A 198 6.19 -4.46 5.78
CA GLY A 198 5.35 -4.07 4.64
C GLY A 198 3.92 -3.68 5.05
N PRO A 199 3.20 -4.50 5.85
CA PRO A 199 1.88 -4.13 6.33
C PRO A 199 1.84 -2.85 7.15
N CYS A 200 2.71 -2.69 8.15
CA CYS A 200 2.64 -1.57 9.08
C CYS A 200 3.01 -0.25 8.40
N GLU A 201 4.04 -0.26 7.56
CA GLU A 201 4.46 0.94 6.83
C GLU A 201 3.42 1.35 5.79
N GLU A 202 2.91 0.41 4.98
CA GLU A 202 1.90 0.77 3.98
C GLU A 202 0.60 1.26 4.64
N LEU A 203 0.17 0.68 5.77
CA LEU A 203 -0.98 1.19 6.54
C LEU A 203 -0.84 2.66 6.89
N LEU A 204 0.35 3.08 7.37
CA LEU A 204 0.58 4.48 7.69
C LEU A 204 0.72 5.33 6.43
N TYR A 205 1.58 4.96 5.48
CA TYR A 205 1.98 5.85 4.40
C TYR A 205 1.01 5.85 3.21
N ARG A 206 0.38 4.71 2.88
CA ARG A 206 -0.65 4.64 1.83
C ARG A 206 -2.04 4.76 2.38
N GLY A 207 -2.32 3.97 3.41
CA GLY A 207 -3.61 3.97 4.07
C GLY A 207 -3.95 5.36 4.59
N VAL A 208 -3.07 5.94 5.42
CA VAL A 208 -3.35 7.21 6.10
C VAL A 208 -2.72 8.42 5.41
N VAL A 209 -1.40 8.48 5.21
CA VAL A 209 -0.74 9.70 4.68
C VAL A 209 -1.22 10.00 3.26
N GLN A 210 -1.14 9.03 2.33
CA GLN A 210 -1.67 9.19 0.97
C GLN A 210 -3.19 9.32 0.96
N GLY A 211 -3.93 8.50 1.72
CA GLY A 211 -5.40 8.57 1.81
C GLY A 211 -5.89 9.95 2.24
N ARG A 212 -5.23 10.54 3.25
CA ARG A 212 -5.55 11.90 3.72
C ARG A 212 -5.27 12.97 2.69
N LEU A 213 -4.20 12.86 1.92
CA LEU A 213 -3.95 13.75 0.79
C LEU A 213 -5.03 13.56 -0.28
N ARG A 214 -5.46 12.33 -0.57
CA ARG A 214 -6.46 12.02 -1.59
C ARG A 214 -7.86 12.56 -1.31
N GLU A 215 -8.21 12.78 -0.06
CA GLU A 215 -9.47 13.44 0.32
C GLU A 215 -9.57 14.88 -0.21
N SER A 216 -8.44 15.56 -0.41
CA SER A 216 -8.40 16.98 -0.78
C SER A 216 -7.55 17.29 -2.03
N LEU A 217 -6.84 16.30 -2.58
CA LEU A 217 -5.94 16.44 -3.72
C LEU A 217 -6.16 15.31 -4.74
N PRO A 218 -5.84 15.54 -6.04
CA PRO A 218 -5.82 14.49 -7.04
C PRO A 218 -4.81 13.36 -6.73
N ALA A 219 -4.92 12.25 -7.45
CA ALA A 219 -4.08 11.06 -7.29
C ALA A 219 -2.58 11.35 -7.36
N ALA A 220 -2.12 11.93 -8.47
CA ALA A 220 -0.70 12.17 -8.72
C ALA A 220 0.01 12.97 -7.61
N PRO A 221 -0.45 14.17 -7.21
CA PRO A 221 0.22 14.92 -6.14
C PRO A 221 0.16 14.20 -4.78
N SER A 222 -0.93 13.48 -4.49
CA SER A 222 -1.04 12.70 -3.24
C SER A 222 0.01 11.59 -3.17
N ILE A 223 0.18 10.84 -4.27
CA ILE A 223 1.20 9.79 -4.40
C ILE A 223 2.60 10.38 -4.27
N VAL A 224 2.89 11.47 -4.98
CA VAL A 224 4.23 12.11 -4.96
C VAL A 224 4.58 12.62 -3.57
N ILE A 225 3.67 13.34 -2.91
CA ILE A 225 3.91 13.91 -1.58
C ILE A 225 4.06 12.79 -0.54
N ALA A 226 3.15 11.80 -0.51
CA ALA A 226 3.27 10.67 0.39
C ALA A 226 4.58 9.89 0.18
N SER A 227 5.00 9.73 -1.08
CA SER A 227 6.22 9.01 -1.42
C SER A 227 7.48 9.77 -1.01
N ALA A 228 7.48 11.11 -1.14
CA ALA A 228 8.56 11.96 -0.65
C ALA A 228 8.66 11.92 0.88
N ILE A 229 7.53 11.98 1.59
CA ILE A 229 7.49 11.84 3.06
C ILE A 229 8.06 10.47 3.47
N PHE A 230 7.57 9.38 2.87
CA PHE A 230 8.07 8.03 3.10
C PHE A 230 9.57 7.91 2.83
N ALA A 231 10.06 8.43 1.71
CA ALA A 231 11.48 8.35 1.39
C ALA A 231 12.33 9.16 2.39
N LEU A 232 11.93 10.38 2.73
CA LEU A 232 12.70 11.27 3.60
C LEU A 232 12.87 10.71 5.01
N ILE A 233 11.82 10.12 5.59
CA ILE A 233 11.89 9.58 6.97
C ILE A 233 12.87 8.40 7.10
N HIS A 234 13.22 7.74 5.99
CA HIS A 234 14.20 6.65 6.02
C HIS A 234 15.59 7.13 6.39
N VAL A 235 15.89 8.43 6.32
CA VAL A 235 17.17 9.01 6.77
C VAL A 235 17.56 8.59 8.20
N MET A 236 16.56 8.30 9.05
CA MET A 236 16.74 7.85 10.44
C MET A 236 17.20 6.40 10.55
N ALA A 237 16.82 5.56 9.58
CA ALA A 237 17.19 4.14 9.49
C ALA A 237 18.48 3.91 8.68
N LEU A 238 19.08 4.97 8.15
CA LEU A 238 20.31 4.91 7.35
C LEU A 238 21.54 5.29 8.18
N THR A 239 22.66 4.62 7.90
CA THR A 239 23.98 4.88 8.51
C THR A 239 24.90 5.61 7.53
N GLY A 240 26.05 6.10 8.01
CA GLY A 240 27.00 6.86 7.20
C GLY A 240 26.69 8.36 7.07
N GLY A 241 27.38 9.03 6.15
CA GLY A 241 27.34 10.49 5.98
C GLY A 241 26.05 11.01 5.35
N ILE A 242 25.72 12.28 5.62
CA ILE A 242 24.46 12.90 5.18
C ILE A 242 24.25 12.83 3.67
N THR A 243 25.31 13.02 2.87
CA THR A 243 25.25 12.92 1.41
C THR A 243 24.83 11.53 0.95
N GLY A 244 25.42 10.48 1.53
CA GLY A 244 25.06 9.09 1.22
C GLY A 244 23.62 8.78 1.60
N ARG A 245 23.16 9.30 2.75
CA ARG A 245 21.77 9.12 3.18
C ARG A 245 20.78 9.80 2.24
N LEU A 246 21.05 11.04 1.83
CA LEU A 246 20.19 11.75 0.87
C LEU A 246 20.17 11.07 -0.50
N THR A 247 21.30 10.50 -0.93
CA THR A 247 21.38 9.69 -2.15
C THR A 247 20.49 8.44 -2.04
N THR A 248 20.57 7.69 -0.94
CA THR A 248 19.71 6.53 -0.71
C THR A 248 18.23 6.93 -0.59
N VAL A 249 17.91 8.05 0.06
CA VAL A 249 16.54 8.60 0.11
C VAL A 249 16.01 8.88 -1.31
N ALA A 250 16.83 9.45 -2.20
CA ALA A 250 16.44 9.68 -3.59
C ALA A 250 16.16 8.37 -4.34
N ILE A 251 16.92 7.29 -4.05
CA ILE A 251 16.65 5.96 -4.60
C ILE A 251 15.31 5.43 -4.08
N LEU A 252 15.05 5.52 -2.77
CA LEU A 252 13.85 5.00 -2.11
C LEU A 252 12.56 5.70 -2.57
N PHE A 253 12.66 6.91 -3.10
CA PHE A 253 11.52 7.64 -3.66
C PHE A 253 10.84 6.88 -4.81
N PHE A 254 11.59 6.21 -5.67
CA PHE A 254 11.02 5.54 -6.86
C PHE A 254 10.20 4.28 -6.52
N PRO A 255 10.68 3.33 -5.70
CA PRO A 255 9.85 2.23 -5.20
C PRO A 255 8.60 2.74 -4.48
N SER A 256 8.75 3.81 -3.69
CA SER A 256 7.66 4.44 -2.97
C SER A 256 6.55 4.97 -3.89
N LEU A 257 6.90 5.57 -5.04
CA LEU A 257 5.91 5.95 -6.05
C LEU A 257 5.12 4.75 -6.55
N ILE A 258 5.79 3.62 -6.79
CA ILE A 258 5.16 2.40 -7.30
C ILE A 258 4.19 1.82 -6.28
N PHE A 259 4.57 1.77 -4.99
CA PHE A 259 3.65 1.37 -3.92
C PHE A 259 2.39 2.25 -3.90
N GLY A 260 2.56 3.58 -4.04
CA GLY A 260 1.44 4.52 -4.08
C GLY A 260 0.52 4.37 -5.29
N VAL A 261 1.09 4.13 -6.47
CA VAL A 261 0.33 3.83 -7.70
C VAL A 261 -0.43 2.52 -7.57
N VAL A 262 0.21 1.48 -7.03
CA VAL A 262 -0.43 0.17 -6.82
C VAL A 262 -1.58 0.29 -5.83
N TYR A 263 -1.41 1.03 -4.74
CA TYR A 263 -2.50 1.29 -3.80
C TYR A 263 -3.66 2.06 -4.45
N GLU A 264 -3.36 3.15 -5.17
CA GLU A 264 -4.39 3.96 -5.85
C GLU A 264 -5.16 3.13 -6.88
N TYR A 265 -4.48 2.28 -7.65
CA TYR A 265 -5.09 1.47 -8.69
C TYR A 265 -5.96 0.34 -8.11
N THR A 266 -5.51 -0.28 -7.02
CA THR A 266 -6.20 -1.46 -6.45
C THR A 266 -7.23 -1.08 -5.39
N GLY A 267 -7.06 0.04 -4.69
CA GLY A 267 -7.85 0.38 -3.52
C GLY A 267 -7.80 -0.72 -2.46
N ASN A 268 -6.69 -1.44 -2.34
CA ASN A 268 -6.53 -2.55 -1.42
C ASN A 268 -5.15 -2.52 -0.77
N ILE A 269 -5.09 -2.20 0.52
CA ILE A 269 -3.82 -2.04 1.23
C ILE A 269 -2.99 -3.33 1.30
N VAL A 270 -3.62 -4.51 1.18
CA VAL A 270 -2.89 -5.78 1.20
C VAL A 270 -1.97 -5.92 -0.01
N VAL A 271 -2.33 -5.36 -1.17
CA VAL A 271 -1.54 -5.47 -2.41
C VAL A 271 -0.20 -4.73 -2.31
N PRO A 272 -0.14 -3.42 -1.99
CA PRO A 272 1.12 -2.73 -1.79
C PRO A 272 1.89 -3.30 -0.59
N SER A 273 1.24 -3.79 0.47
CA SER A 273 1.95 -4.46 1.59
C SER A 273 2.67 -5.74 1.17
N LEU A 274 2.05 -6.56 0.32
CA LEU A 274 2.71 -7.75 -0.25
C LEU A 274 3.85 -7.37 -1.20
N LEU A 275 3.66 -6.34 -2.01
CA LEU A 275 4.69 -5.81 -2.92
C LEU A 275 5.90 -5.26 -2.15
N HIS A 276 5.67 -4.47 -1.11
CA HIS A 276 6.71 -3.96 -0.24
C HIS A 276 7.40 -5.10 0.51
N GLY A 277 6.64 -6.00 1.12
CA GLY A 277 7.20 -7.18 1.79
C GLY A 277 8.06 -8.04 0.86
N LEU A 278 7.62 -8.26 -0.38
CA LEU A 278 8.37 -8.97 -1.41
C LEU A 278 9.68 -8.24 -1.75
N HIS A 279 9.65 -6.93 -1.94
CA HIS A 279 10.84 -6.15 -2.23
C HIS A 279 11.89 -6.31 -1.12
N ASN A 280 11.50 -6.13 0.15
CA ASN A 280 12.41 -6.23 1.29
C ASN A 280 12.91 -7.67 1.47
N ALA A 281 12.03 -8.67 1.34
CA ALA A 281 12.39 -10.07 1.43
C ALA A 281 13.43 -10.47 0.39
N VAL A 282 13.31 -9.98 -0.85
CA VAL A 282 14.32 -10.24 -1.88
C VAL A 282 15.65 -9.57 -1.55
N ILE A 283 15.66 -8.32 -1.08
CA ILE A 283 16.90 -7.64 -0.66
C ILE A 283 17.61 -8.44 0.44
N PHE A 284 16.88 -8.86 1.47
CA PHE A 284 17.46 -9.67 2.54
C PHE A 284 17.93 -11.04 2.04
N THR A 285 17.20 -11.67 1.13
CA THR A 285 17.61 -12.95 0.52
C THR A 285 18.90 -12.79 -0.27
N LEU A 286 19.02 -11.76 -1.10
CA LEU A 286 20.24 -11.47 -1.86
C LEU A 286 21.42 -11.19 -0.94
N LEU A 287 21.20 -10.45 0.14
CA LEU A 287 22.21 -10.19 1.17
C LEU A 287 22.68 -11.49 1.84
N TYR A 288 21.76 -12.38 2.19
CA TYR A 288 22.12 -13.69 2.76
C TYR A 288 22.96 -14.51 1.78
N VAL A 289 22.52 -14.58 0.52
CA VAL A 289 23.24 -15.31 -0.52
C VAL A 289 24.64 -14.73 -0.72
N SER A 290 24.79 -13.40 -0.75
CA SER A 290 26.09 -12.75 -0.96
C SER A 290 27.08 -12.96 0.18
N VAL A 291 26.60 -13.24 1.40
CA VAL A 291 27.48 -13.47 2.55
C VAL A 291 27.76 -14.95 2.77
N VAL A 292 26.75 -15.81 2.63
CA VAL A 292 26.87 -17.23 2.98
C VAL A 292 27.51 -18.05 1.86
N TYR A 293 27.31 -17.65 0.60
CA TYR A 293 27.85 -18.36 -0.57
C TYR A 293 28.90 -17.53 -1.31
N PHE A 294 29.58 -16.61 -0.62
CA PHE A 294 30.52 -15.68 -1.26
C PHE A 294 31.63 -16.42 -2.02
N ASP A 295 32.27 -17.39 -1.36
CA ASP A 295 33.40 -18.14 -1.90
C ASP A 295 32.98 -18.98 -3.12
N GLU A 296 31.82 -19.64 -3.05
CA GLU A 296 31.27 -20.40 -4.17
C GLU A 296 30.88 -19.51 -5.36
N LEU A 297 30.36 -18.31 -5.09
CA LEU A 297 30.06 -17.34 -6.14
C LEU A 297 31.33 -16.81 -6.81
N GLU A 298 32.41 -16.60 -6.06
CA GLU A 298 33.72 -16.21 -6.59
C GLU A 298 34.30 -17.32 -7.47
N GLU A 299 34.31 -18.57 -7.00
CA GLU A 299 34.77 -19.73 -7.77
C GLU A 299 33.97 -19.92 -9.06
N MET A 300 32.63 -19.77 -9.01
CA MET A 300 31.77 -19.82 -10.19
C MET A 300 32.06 -18.67 -11.17
N ALA A 301 32.33 -17.47 -10.68
CA ALA A 301 32.66 -16.32 -11.51
C ALA A 301 34.02 -16.50 -12.22
N GLU A 302 35.03 -17.01 -11.51
CA GLU A 302 36.33 -17.35 -12.07
C GLU A 302 36.24 -18.48 -13.11
N ALA A 303 35.47 -19.53 -12.81
CA ALA A 303 35.19 -20.62 -13.75
C ALA A 303 34.42 -20.13 -15.00
N GLY A 304 33.49 -19.18 -14.84
CA GLY A 304 32.79 -18.57 -15.96
C GLY A 304 33.70 -17.69 -16.82
N ALA A 305 34.58 -16.90 -16.21
CA ALA A 305 35.53 -16.03 -16.90
C ALA A 305 36.57 -16.83 -17.72
N THR A 306 36.95 -18.02 -17.26
CA THR A 306 37.86 -18.92 -17.99
C THR A 306 37.20 -19.62 -19.19
N LEU A 307 35.86 -19.66 -19.25
CA LEU A 307 35.09 -20.27 -20.34
C LEU A 307 34.70 -19.31 -21.48
N LEU A 308 34.88 -18.00 -21.30
CA LEU A 308 34.68 -16.99 -22.36
C LEU A 308 36.01 -16.72 -23.06
N PRO A 309 36.21 -17.16 -24.32
CA PRO A 309 37.41 -16.78 -25.06
C PRO A 309 37.34 -15.28 -25.37
N VAL A 310 38.42 -14.57 -25.04
CA VAL A 310 38.68 -13.16 -25.41
C VAL A 310 38.72 -13.00 -26.93
#